data_AF-A0A4R7VHI1-F1
#
_entry.id   AF-A0A4R7VHI1-F1
#
_cell.length_a   1.000
_cell.length_b   1.000
_cell.length_c   1.000
_cell.angle_alpha   90.00
_cell.angle_beta   90.00
_cell.angle_gamma   90.00
#
_symmetry.space_group_name_H-M   'P 1'
#
loop_
_entity.id
_entity.type
_entity.pdbx_description
1 polymer ?
#
loop_
_entity_poly.entity_id
_entity_poly.type
_entity_poly.pdbx_seq_one_letter_code
_entity_poly.pdbx_strand_id
1 'polypeptide(L)'
;MNWIKLEQLLLKPVPARAISHAPALEHAQLCEQALSVAAGLQTQGVKRLAVHLEDAAELAIALLGAWRAGVSVLLPSDLQAQTRQRWSGEVDLWLTDQADDAQLSDFKYPPLPGAELDLDQCRLSLCTSGSSGEPKRIDKTLRQLANEVEALEQLWGADLGEACIIGSVATQHIYGLLFRVLWPLCAGRPFVRKQLAFPEDLQRASREHPAFAWIASPALLKRMGDNLDWPALSAVRRVFSSGGALPLEAAQSLQQRLQQWPTEILGSSETGGIAWRQGEQLWQPFAGVELSQDSEGALLIASPYLPAGHVEHTADAARIAADGRFELLGRLDRIVKLEEKRISLPMLEQALVTHDWVAEARLGVVQENRASLGALLVLSETGLFALREHGRRNLTETLRQHLRQHCEALALPRRWRLVRQLPLNSQGKLPQADVEALLMAPRTKAPEVLEQVESAGEWSLQLSVPPDLAYFSGHFPKAPVLPGVVQVEWALNLGRQLLNLTGPFAGMEVLKFQQLVRPGDEIQLHLRFDPERRKLYFAYRNDTATCSSGRILLGVEHD
;
A
#
# COMPACT_ATOMS: atom_id res chain seq x y z
N MET A 1 29.26 -9.09 19.41
CA MET A 1 27.82 -8.82 19.59
C MET A 1 27.58 -7.41 19.09
N ASN A 2 26.79 -7.27 18.02
CA ASN A 2 26.50 -5.98 17.38
C ASN A 2 25.23 -5.30 17.97
N TRP A 3 24.67 -5.84 19.05
CA TRP A 3 23.44 -5.31 19.65
C TRP A 3 23.70 -4.08 20.54
N ILE A 4 22.88 -3.04 20.36
CA ILE A 4 22.76 -1.88 21.26
C ILE A 4 21.28 -1.76 21.63
N LYS A 5 20.97 -1.68 22.93
CA LYS A 5 19.58 -1.46 23.37
C LYS A 5 19.05 -0.13 22.85
N LEU A 6 17.75 -0.06 22.59
CA LEU A 6 17.12 1.12 21.99
C LEU A 6 17.38 2.39 22.81
N GLU A 7 17.29 2.29 24.13
CA GLU A 7 17.57 3.38 25.06
C GLU A 7 19.04 3.80 25.15
N GLN A 8 19.96 2.98 24.64
CA GLN A 8 21.41 3.21 24.70
C GLN A 8 22.01 3.69 23.38
N LEU A 9 21.21 3.82 22.30
CA LEU A 9 21.70 4.21 20.97
C LEU A 9 22.47 5.55 21.00
N LEU A 10 22.04 6.52 21.82
CA LEU A 10 22.73 7.82 21.93
C LEU A 10 23.73 7.91 23.09
N LEU A 11 23.93 6.83 23.85
CA LEU A 11 24.80 6.86 25.03
C LEU A 11 26.28 6.94 24.63
N LYS A 12 26.70 6.09 23.68
CA LYS A 12 28.09 6.03 23.23
C LYS A 12 28.16 5.76 21.73
N PRO A 13 28.84 6.62 20.95
CA PRO A 13 29.02 6.38 19.52
C PRO A 13 29.89 5.13 19.30
N VAL A 14 29.56 4.38 18.25
CA VAL A 14 30.30 3.19 17.81
C VAL A 14 30.85 3.49 16.42
N PRO A 15 32.14 3.86 16.30
CA PRO A 15 32.75 4.19 15.01
C PRO A 15 32.67 3.02 14.02
N ALA A 16 32.60 3.33 12.72
CA ALA A 16 32.57 2.33 11.63
C ALA A 16 31.38 1.35 11.63
N ARG A 17 30.41 1.52 12.53
CA ARG A 17 29.13 0.79 12.47
C ARG A 17 28.23 1.47 11.45
N ALA A 18 28.05 0.84 10.29
CA ALA A 18 27.20 1.36 9.22
C ALA A 18 25.71 1.33 9.60
N ILE A 19 25.01 2.40 9.26
CA ILE A 19 23.55 2.55 9.36
C ILE A 19 22.92 2.48 7.96
N SER A 20 23.57 3.12 6.98
CA SER A 20 23.18 3.07 5.56
C SER A 20 24.39 3.20 4.66
N HIS A 21 24.28 2.74 3.40
CA HIS A 21 25.36 2.81 2.41
C HIS A 21 25.18 3.92 1.38
N ALA A 22 23.95 4.28 1.02
CA ALA A 22 23.65 5.27 -0.01
C ALA A 22 22.46 6.18 0.39
N PRO A 23 22.73 7.42 0.83
CA PRO A 23 24.03 7.93 1.27
C PRO A 23 24.59 7.18 2.48
N ALA A 24 25.92 7.17 2.61
CA ALA A 24 26.61 6.54 3.73
C ALA A 24 26.32 7.28 5.04
N LEU A 25 25.98 6.54 6.09
CA LEU A 25 25.81 7.06 7.44
C LEU A 25 26.35 6.03 8.43
N GLU A 26 27.20 6.48 9.35
CA GLU A 26 27.69 5.67 10.46
C GLU A 26 26.99 6.03 11.77
N HIS A 27 27.01 5.10 12.74
CA HIS A 27 26.38 5.30 14.05
C HIS A 27 26.92 6.52 14.79
N ALA A 28 28.23 6.83 14.66
CA ALA A 28 28.82 8.02 15.26
C ALA A 28 28.23 9.32 14.68
N GLN A 29 28.01 9.37 13.37
CA GLN A 29 27.41 10.52 12.68
C GLN A 29 25.92 10.65 13.02
N LEU A 30 25.21 9.53 13.10
CA LEU A 30 23.82 9.50 13.57
C LEU A 30 23.70 10.07 14.99
N CYS A 31 24.59 9.67 15.90
CA CYS A 31 24.61 10.20 17.27
C CYS A 31 24.84 11.71 17.29
N GLU A 32 25.86 12.18 16.57
CA GLU A 32 26.19 13.60 16.49
C GLU A 32 25.02 14.44 15.96
N GLN A 33 24.41 14.01 14.86
CA GLN A 33 23.26 14.70 14.26
C GLN A 33 22.03 14.68 15.17
N ALA A 34 21.69 13.54 15.76
CA ALA A 34 20.56 13.43 16.68
C ALA A 34 20.76 14.29 17.95
N LEU A 35 21.98 14.33 18.50
CA LEU A 35 22.32 15.17 19.65
C LEU A 35 22.32 16.67 19.31
N SER A 36 22.63 17.03 18.07
CA SER A 36 22.51 18.40 17.56
C SER A 36 21.04 18.82 17.40
N VAL A 37 20.19 17.95 16.83
CA VAL A 37 18.73 18.13 16.80
C VAL A 37 18.17 18.32 18.20
N ALA A 38 18.59 17.48 19.16
CA ALA A 38 18.15 17.58 20.54
C ALA A 38 18.47 18.96 21.16
N ALA A 39 19.68 19.48 20.94
CA ALA A 39 20.09 20.80 21.41
C ALA A 39 19.22 21.91 20.79
N GLY A 40 18.95 21.84 19.49
CA GLY A 40 18.10 22.83 18.81
C GLY A 40 16.65 22.82 19.29
N LEU A 41 16.06 21.63 19.48
CA LEU A 41 14.70 21.49 20.01
C LEU A 41 14.59 22.07 21.44
N GLN A 42 15.58 21.80 22.30
CA GLN A 42 15.64 22.40 23.64
C GLN A 42 15.78 23.92 23.60
N THR A 43 16.64 24.44 22.71
CA THR A 43 16.86 25.87 22.54
C THR A 43 15.60 26.60 22.09
N GLN A 44 14.83 25.98 21.20
CA GLN A 44 13.57 26.53 20.69
C GLN A 44 12.38 26.29 21.64
N GLY A 45 12.58 25.56 22.75
CA GLY A 45 11.52 25.28 23.73
C GLY A 45 10.42 24.35 23.21
N VAL A 46 10.67 23.59 22.15
CA VAL A 46 9.72 22.63 21.55
C VAL A 46 9.38 21.54 22.57
N LYS A 47 8.10 21.16 22.68
CA LYS A 47 7.63 20.05 23.53
C LYS A 47 6.99 18.93 22.73
N ARG A 48 6.39 19.26 21.59
CA ARG A 48 5.66 18.35 20.70
C ARG A 48 6.10 18.57 19.26
N LEU A 49 6.76 17.57 18.69
CA LEU A 49 7.32 17.60 17.34
C LEU A 49 6.53 16.66 16.43
N ALA A 50 5.94 17.18 15.36
CA ALA A 50 5.44 16.35 14.26
C ALA A 50 6.58 16.05 13.29
N VAL A 51 6.78 14.78 12.97
CA VAL A 51 7.84 14.33 12.05
C VAL A 51 7.25 13.56 10.88
N HIS A 52 7.57 13.94 9.65
CA HIS A 52 7.21 13.17 8.46
C HIS A 52 8.30 13.30 7.39
N LEU A 53 9.22 12.33 7.39
CA LEU A 53 10.36 12.29 6.49
C LEU A 53 10.34 10.99 5.67
N GLU A 54 10.52 11.08 4.36
CA GLU A 54 10.61 9.93 3.46
C GLU A 54 11.87 9.10 3.70
N ASP A 55 12.94 9.74 4.18
CA ASP A 55 14.22 9.13 4.43
C ASP A 55 14.31 8.51 5.83
N ALA A 56 14.49 7.18 5.88
CA ALA A 56 14.48 6.42 7.12
C ALA A 56 15.62 6.78 8.09
N ALA A 57 16.79 7.19 7.59
CA ALA A 57 17.92 7.56 8.45
C ALA A 57 17.72 8.95 9.05
N GLU A 58 17.17 9.87 8.27
CA GLU A 58 16.77 11.20 8.74
C GLU A 58 15.63 11.12 9.77
N LEU A 59 14.63 10.27 9.53
CA LEU A 59 13.62 9.96 10.52
C LEU A 59 14.25 9.43 11.82
N ALA A 60 15.22 8.51 11.74
CA ALA A 60 15.91 8.01 12.92
C ALA A 60 16.62 9.11 13.72
N ILE A 61 17.32 10.02 13.02
CA ILE A 61 17.98 11.19 13.61
C ILE A 61 16.95 12.08 14.33
N ALA A 62 15.83 12.39 13.68
CA ALA A 62 14.77 13.22 14.24
C ALA A 62 14.14 12.58 15.49
N LEU A 63 13.81 11.28 15.44
CA LEU A 63 13.21 10.53 16.55
C LEU A 63 14.13 10.49 17.77
N LEU A 64 15.39 10.07 17.57
CA LEU A 64 16.35 9.96 18.65
C LEU A 64 16.70 11.33 19.24
N GLY A 65 16.82 12.36 18.41
CA GLY A 65 17.04 13.74 18.85
C GLY A 65 15.87 14.30 19.66
N ALA A 66 14.64 14.07 19.21
CA ALA A 66 13.44 14.49 19.94
C ALA A 66 13.32 13.79 21.30
N TRP A 67 13.47 12.46 21.34
CA TRP A 67 13.45 11.71 22.60
C TRP A 67 14.57 12.15 23.55
N ARG A 68 15.77 12.40 23.03
CA ARG A 68 16.89 12.94 23.82
C ARG A 68 16.61 14.34 24.37
N ALA A 69 15.83 15.15 23.67
CA ALA A 69 15.40 16.46 24.13
C ALA A 69 14.25 16.41 25.16
N GLY A 70 13.64 15.24 25.40
CA GLY A 70 12.41 15.09 26.20
C GLY A 70 11.17 15.59 25.45
N VAL A 71 11.21 15.59 24.12
CA VAL A 71 10.13 16.02 23.23
C VAL A 71 9.26 14.82 22.87
N SER A 72 7.94 14.99 22.97
CA SER A 72 6.99 13.99 22.49
C SER A 72 6.89 14.04 20.97
N VAL A 73 6.96 12.88 20.31
CA VAL A 73 6.90 12.80 18.86
C VAL A 73 5.50 12.40 18.38
N LEU A 74 5.06 13.06 17.32
CA LEU A 74 3.83 12.82 16.60
C LEU A 74 4.24 12.37 15.18
N LEU A 75 3.85 11.17 14.78
CA LEU A 75 4.26 10.54 13.50
C LEU A 75 3.00 10.33 12.63
N PRO A 76 2.57 11.36 11.89
CA PRO A 76 1.39 11.27 11.04
C PRO A 76 1.63 10.37 9.82
N SER A 77 0.58 9.68 9.38
CA SER A 77 0.61 8.80 8.20
C SER A 77 0.79 9.53 6.88
N ASP A 78 0.43 10.82 6.83
CA ASP A 78 0.44 11.68 5.66
C ASP A 78 0.48 13.15 6.09
N LEU A 79 0.69 14.05 5.12
CA LEU A 79 0.73 15.50 5.31
C LEU A 79 -0.46 16.22 4.68
N GLN A 80 -1.61 15.54 4.50
CA GLN A 80 -2.78 16.19 3.93
C GLN A 80 -3.27 17.34 4.82
N ALA A 81 -3.90 18.34 4.20
CA ALA A 81 -4.38 19.53 4.91
C ALA A 81 -5.28 19.18 6.11
N GLN A 82 -6.15 18.17 5.97
CA GLN A 82 -7.02 17.69 7.05
C GLN A 82 -6.23 17.07 8.20
N THR A 83 -5.20 16.28 7.90
CA THR A 83 -4.29 15.70 8.89
C THR A 83 -3.54 16.81 9.62
N ARG A 84 -2.97 17.79 8.91
CA ARG A 84 -2.26 18.92 9.54
C ARG A 84 -3.20 19.78 10.40
N GLN A 85 -4.41 20.08 9.91
CA GLN A 85 -5.41 20.84 10.64
C GLN A 85 -5.80 20.15 11.95
N ARG A 86 -6.01 18.82 11.93
CA ARG A 86 -6.37 18.04 13.11
C ARG A 86 -5.33 18.15 14.23
N TRP A 87 -4.04 18.17 13.88
CA TRP A 87 -2.94 18.19 14.85
C TRP A 87 -2.39 19.59 15.13
N SER A 88 -2.92 20.64 14.48
CA SER A 88 -2.39 22.01 14.58
C SER A 88 -2.34 22.58 16.00
N GLY A 89 -3.30 22.21 16.88
CA GLY A 89 -3.29 22.60 18.29
C GLY A 89 -2.33 21.80 19.18
N GLU A 90 -1.76 20.72 18.64
CA GLU A 90 -0.95 19.74 19.37
C GLU A 90 0.51 19.67 18.92
N VAL A 91 0.88 20.45 17.91
CA VAL A 91 2.22 20.45 17.32
C VAL A 91 2.84 21.81 17.51
N ASP A 92 4.01 21.84 18.16
CA ASP A 92 4.77 23.10 18.32
C ASP A 92 5.68 23.33 17.11
N LEU A 93 6.15 22.25 16.48
CA LEU A 93 7.01 22.30 15.30
C LEU A 93 6.72 21.12 14.34
N TRP A 94 6.67 21.42 13.04
CA TRP A 94 6.62 20.42 11.98
C TRP A 94 8.02 20.27 11.39
N LEU A 95 8.51 19.03 11.35
CA LEU A 95 9.76 18.65 10.72
C LEU A 95 9.47 17.64 9.61
N THR A 96 9.45 18.12 8.37
CA THR A 96 8.96 17.36 7.21
C THR A 96 9.74 17.70 5.94
N ASP A 97 9.55 16.95 4.87
CA ASP A 97 10.13 17.25 3.56
C ASP A 97 9.42 18.41 2.81
N GLN A 98 8.40 19.05 3.41
CA GLN A 98 7.73 20.21 2.80
C GLN A 98 8.54 21.50 3.00
N ALA A 99 8.64 22.31 1.94
CA ALA A 99 9.52 23.48 1.91
C ALA A 99 9.23 24.55 2.98
N ASP A 100 7.99 24.65 3.46
CA ASP A 100 7.58 25.62 4.48
C ASP A 100 7.76 25.12 5.93
N ASP A 101 8.16 23.85 6.10
CA ASP A 101 8.39 23.22 7.40
C ASP A 101 9.88 23.20 7.76
N ALA A 102 10.19 22.98 9.04
CA ALA A 102 11.58 22.87 9.49
C ALA A 102 12.26 21.64 8.88
N GLN A 103 13.51 21.82 8.48
CA GLN A 103 14.36 20.78 7.91
C GLN A 103 15.40 20.33 8.94
N LEU A 104 15.87 19.09 8.84
CA LEU A 104 16.97 18.62 9.70
C LEU A 104 18.24 19.49 9.59
N SER A 105 18.48 20.05 8.40
CA SER A 105 19.60 20.97 8.16
C SER A 105 19.54 22.27 8.95
N ASP A 106 18.39 22.62 9.51
CA ASP A 106 18.21 23.84 10.31
C ASP A 106 18.75 23.68 11.73
N PHE A 107 18.95 22.44 12.18
CA PHE A 107 19.42 22.11 13.52
C PHE A 107 20.95 22.02 13.59
N LYS A 108 21.65 23.11 13.30
CA LYS A 108 23.12 23.21 13.42
C LYS A 108 23.55 23.73 14.78
N TYR A 109 23.25 22.97 15.83
CA TYR A 109 23.58 23.32 17.21
C TYR A 109 24.77 22.49 17.73
N PRO A 110 25.56 23.01 18.70
CA PRO A 110 26.53 22.18 19.42
C PRO A 110 25.82 20.96 20.03
N PRO A 111 26.24 19.72 19.74
CA PRO A 111 25.51 18.53 20.15
C PRO A 111 25.47 18.40 21.68
N LEU A 112 24.32 17.95 22.21
CA LEU A 112 24.21 17.60 23.62
C LEU A 112 25.15 16.42 23.98
N PRO A 113 25.52 16.25 25.26
CA PRO A 113 26.17 15.03 25.72
C PRO A 113 25.26 13.81 25.50
N GLY A 114 25.88 12.71 25.07
CA GLY A 114 25.22 11.41 24.98
C GLY A 114 24.65 10.97 26.33
N ALA A 115 23.45 10.37 26.30
CA ALA A 115 22.74 9.90 27.49
C ALA A 115 21.81 8.74 27.10
N GLU A 116 21.43 7.93 28.09
CA GLU A 116 20.36 6.96 27.90
C GLU A 116 19.01 7.69 27.71
N LEU A 117 18.17 7.15 26.85
CA LEU A 117 16.81 7.62 26.65
C LEU A 117 15.90 7.06 27.76
N ASP A 118 15.02 7.90 28.28
CA ASP A 118 14.07 7.46 29.30
C ASP A 118 12.95 6.63 28.67
N LEU A 119 12.95 5.32 28.94
CA LEU A 119 11.98 4.36 28.43
C LEU A 119 10.52 4.72 28.74
N ASP A 120 10.28 5.38 29.87
CA ASP A 120 8.94 5.70 30.40
C ASP A 120 8.55 7.16 30.18
N GLN A 121 9.44 8.05 29.76
CA GLN A 121 9.08 9.42 29.38
C GLN A 121 9.07 9.65 27.88
N CYS A 122 9.89 8.94 27.12
CA CYS A 122 9.89 9.07 25.66
C CYS A 122 8.56 8.53 25.10
N ARG A 123 7.94 9.33 24.22
CA ARG A 123 6.60 9.05 23.66
C ARG A 123 6.60 9.17 22.15
N LEU A 124 5.80 8.32 21.52
CA LEU A 124 5.48 8.34 20.10
C LEU A 124 3.96 8.24 19.94
N SER A 125 3.37 9.16 19.19
CA SER A 125 1.96 9.15 18.83
C SER A 125 1.81 8.82 17.35
N LEU A 126 1.03 7.81 17.02
CA LEU A 126 0.70 7.39 15.67
C LEU A 126 -0.77 7.68 15.37
N CYS A 127 -1.13 7.86 14.11
CA CYS A 127 -2.53 7.90 13.68
C CYS A 127 -2.85 6.67 12.83
N THR A 128 -3.96 5.99 13.13
CA THR A 128 -4.53 4.96 12.25
C THR A 128 -5.84 5.45 11.68
N SER A 129 -6.14 5.11 10.42
CA SER A 129 -7.51 5.20 9.93
C SER A 129 -8.34 4.15 10.67
N GLY A 130 -9.20 4.58 11.60
CA GLY A 130 -10.09 3.68 12.32
C GLY A 130 -11.04 2.96 11.35
N SER A 131 -11.49 1.76 11.72
CA SER A 131 -12.54 1.04 10.97
C SER A 131 -13.87 1.80 10.92
N SER A 132 -14.06 2.77 11.82
CA SER A 132 -15.19 3.70 11.90
C SER A 132 -15.06 4.94 11.00
N GLY A 133 -13.94 5.12 10.30
CA GLY A 133 -13.68 6.29 9.44
C GLY A 133 -13.03 7.48 10.15
N GLU A 134 -13.14 7.58 11.48
CA GLU A 134 -12.41 8.59 12.29
C GLU A 134 -11.02 8.07 12.66
N PRO A 135 -9.93 8.79 12.34
CA PRO A 135 -8.59 8.35 12.68
C PRO A 135 -8.34 8.32 14.20
N LYS A 136 -7.85 7.18 14.71
CA LYS A 136 -7.55 6.97 16.14
C LYS A 136 -6.08 7.32 16.41
N ARG A 137 -5.84 8.06 17.48
CA ARG A 137 -4.49 8.31 18.01
C ARG A 137 -4.04 7.14 18.88
N ILE A 138 -2.85 6.63 18.61
CA ILE A 138 -2.21 5.56 19.37
C ILE A 138 -0.92 6.10 19.98
N ASP A 139 -0.89 6.17 21.31
CA ASP A 139 0.31 6.57 22.05
C ASP A 139 1.10 5.33 22.50
N LYS A 140 2.41 5.35 22.25
CA LYS A 140 3.36 4.34 22.72
C LYS A 140 4.51 4.99 23.49
N THR A 141 4.97 4.30 24.52
CA THR A 141 6.22 4.61 25.22
C THR A 141 7.40 3.97 24.50
N LEU A 142 8.60 4.50 24.74
CA LEU A 142 9.82 3.88 24.21
C LEU A 142 10.03 2.47 24.79
N ARG A 143 9.59 2.19 26.02
CA ARG A 143 9.57 0.84 26.61
C ARG A 143 8.81 -0.16 25.74
N GLN A 144 7.61 0.21 25.28
CA GLN A 144 6.79 -0.67 24.44
C GLN A 144 7.50 -0.99 23.11
N LEU A 145 8.12 0.01 22.49
CA LEU A 145 8.88 -0.15 21.25
C LEU A 145 10.15 -0.99 21.46
N ALA A 146 10.88 -0.75 22.56
CA ALA A 146 12.09 -1.49 22.91
C ALA A 146 11.80 -2.98 23.15
N ASN A 147 10.75 -3.27 23.91
CA ASN A 147 10.31 -4.65 24.17
C ASN A 147 9.99 -5.40 22.86
N GLU A 148 9.33 -4.72 21.91
CA GLU A 148 9.01 -5.32 20.62
C GLU A 148 10.27 -5.54 19.77
N VAL A 149 11.17 -4.56 19.69
CA VAL A 149 12.46 -4.68 18.98
C VAL A 149 13.31 -5.82 19.54
N GLU A 150 13.35 -6.01 20.86
CA GLU A 150 14.04 -7.15 21.48
C GLU A 150 13.40 -8.49 21.10
N ALA A 151 12.07 -8.57 21.06
CA ALA A 151 11.36 -9.78 20.64
C ALA A 151 11.64 -10.13 19.16
N LEU A 152 11.70 -9.12 18.27
CA LEU A 152 12.06 -9.31 16.86
C LEU A 152 13.48 -9.90 16.73
N GLU A 153 14.44 -9.39 17.50
CA GLU A 153 15.81 -9.92 17.50
C GLU A 153 15.89 -11.35 18.03
N GLN A 154 15.14 -11.67 19.09
CA GLN A 154 15.08 -13.03 19.62
C GLN A 154 14.49 -14.03 18.63
N LEU A 155 13.45 -13.64 17.89
CA LEU A 155 12.80 -14.52 16.91
C LEU A 155 13.65 -14.72 15.65
N TRP A 156 14.28 -13.64 15.13
CA TRP A 156 14.81 -13.66 13.76
C TRP A 156 16.21 -13.06 13.59
N GLY A 157 16.81 -12.51 14.64
CA GLY A 157 18.12 -11.88 14.56
C GLY A 157 19.23 -12.80 14.06
N ALA A 158 19.22 -14.06 14.53
CA ALA A 158 20.18 -15.08 14.11
C ALA A 158 20.05 -15.42 12.61
N ASP A 159 18.83 -15.50 12.10
CA ASP A 159 18.55 -15.84 10.70
C ASP A 159 18.95 -14.71 9.74
N LEU A 160 18.81 -13.47 10.19
CA LEU A 160 19.18 -12.28 9.42
C LEU A 160 20.69 -12.04 9.37
N GLY A 161 21.42 -12.33 10.43
CA GLY A 161 22.86 -12.01 10.52
C GLY A 161 23.11 -10.52 10.24
N GLU A 162 24.02 -10.22 9.31
CA GLU A 162 24.37 -8.84 8.89
C GLU A 162 23.61 -8.39 7.62
N ALA A 163 22.46 -9.00 7.31
CA ALA A 163 21.70 -8.68 6.11
C ALA A 163 21.28 -7.20 6.06
N CYS A 164 21.40 -6.58 4.89
CA CYS A 164 20.85 -5.25 4.63
C CYS A 164 19.33 -5.29 4.64
N ILE A 165 18.68 -4.36 5.34
CA ILE A 165 17.22 -4.26 5.38
C ILE A 165 16.72 -3.39 4.23
N ILE A 166 15.86 -3.96 3.39
CA ILE A 166 15.26 -3.29 2.23
C ILE A 166 13.75 -3.33 2.38
N GLY A 167 13.08 -2.18 2.28
CA GLY A 167 11.66 -2.09 2.62
C GLY A 167 10.81 -1.36 1.59
N SER A 168 9.60 -1.89 1.37
CA SER A 168 8.57 -1.28 0.53
C SER A 168 7.48 -0.57 1.34
N VAL A 169 7.60 -0.55 2.66
CA VAL A 169 6.60 0.00 3.58
C VAL A 169 7.10 1.32 4.16
N ALA A 170 6.20 2.30 4.26
CA ALA A 170 6.48 3.61 4.84
C ALA A 170 6.93 3.49 6.31
N THR A 171 7.91 4.30 6.71
CA THR A 171 8.44 4.30 8.09
C THR A 171 7.51 4.99 9.09
N GLN A 172 6.50 5.71 8.60
CA GLN A 172 5.41 6.30 9.41
C GLN A 172 4.42 5.25 9.91
N HIS A 173 4.43 4.05 9.33
CA HIS A 173 3.61 2.92 9.79
C HIS A 173 4.39 2.10 10.83
N ILE A 174 3.74 1.62 11.89
CA ILE A 174 4.39 0.92 13.01
C ILE A 174 5.30 -0.24 12.54
N TYR A 175 4.83 -1.05 11.58
CA TYR A 175 5.59 -2.14 10.98
C TYR A 175 6.85 -1.62 10.27
N GLY A 176 6.73 -0.56 9.47
CA GLY A 176 7.87 0.05 8.78
C GLY A 176 8.86 0.68 9.76
N LEU A 177 8.37 1.39 10.79
CA LEU A 177 9.20 1.98 11.84
C LEU A 177 10.04 0.92 12.56
N LEU A 178 9.39 -0.14 13.04
CA LEU A 178 10.06 -1.19 13.80
C LEU A 178 11.04 -1.98 12.93
N PHE A 179 10.59 -2.48 11.77
CA PHE A 179 11.38 -3.41 10.98
C PHE A 179 12.41 -2.73 10.07
N ARG A 180 12.18 -1.49 9.62
CA ARG A 180 13.15 -0.77 8.77
C ARG A 180 14.08 0.17 9.53
N VAL A 181 13.69 0.60 10.73
CA VAL A 181 14.43 1.64 11.46
C VAL A 181 14.92 1.14 12.82
N LEU A 182 14.01 0.96 13.79
CA LEU A 182 14.41 0.74 15.18
C LEU A 182 15.15 -0.59 15.37
N TRP A 183 14.63 -1.68 14.81
CA TRP A 183 15.26 -2.99 14.93
C TRP A 183 16.64 -3.06 14.26
N PRO A 184 16.83 -2.68 12.97
CA PRO A 184 18.15 -2.69 12.37
C PRO A 184 19.13 -1.73 13.04
N LEU A 185 18.69 -0.57 13.55
CA LEU A 185 19.54 0.32 14.33
C LEU A 185 20.10 -0.36 15.58
N CYS A 186 19.25 -1.05 16.35
CA CYS A 186 19.68 -1.80 17.53
C CYS A 186 20.60 -2.97 17.18
N ALA A 187 20.28 -3.71 16.12
CA ALA A 187 21.05 -4.87 15.69
C ALA A 187 22.36 -4.55 14.95
N GLY A 188 22.51 -3.32 14.46
CA GLY A 188 23.68 -2.89 13.68
C GLY A 188 23.65 -3.37 12.24
N ARG A 189 22.45 -3.55 11.69
CA ARG A 189 22.22 -3.93 10.30
C ARG A 189 22.02 -2.66 9.46
N PRO A 190 22.71 -2.52 8.31
CA PRO A 190 22.46 -1.39 7.42
C PRO A 190 21.07 -1.50 6.80
N PHE A 191 20.46 -0.37 6.48
CA PHE A 191 19.17 -0.35 5.78
C PHE A 191 19.14 0.65 4.62
N VAL A 192 18.31 0.34 3.63
CA VAL A 192 18.00 1.25 2.52
C VAL A 192 17.09 2.36 3.03
N ARG A 193 17.55 3.60 2.86
CA ARG A 193 16.93 4.80 3.44
C ARG A 193 15.55 5.08 2.86
N LYS A 194 15.41 5.01 1.53
CA LYS A 194 14.13 5.27 0.84
C LYS A 194 13.23 4.04 0.81
N GLN A 195 11.91 4.29 0.83
CA GLN A 195 10.92 3.26 0.56
C GLN A 195 10.94 2.87 -0.92
N LEU A 196 10.98 1.57 -1.21
CA LEU A 196 10.98 1.05 -2.59
C LEU A 196 9.60 0.45 -2.90
N ALA A 197 8.72 1.24 -3.52
CA ALA A 197 7.32 0.87 -3.75
C ALA A 197 7.09 -0.06 -4.97
N PHE A 198 8.13 -0.29 -5.77
CA PHE A 198 8.07 -1.10 -6.99
C PHE A 198 9.00 -2.32 -6.90
N PRO A 199 8.57 -3.50 -7.39
CA PRO A 199 9.40 -4.71 -7.41
C PRO A 199 10.76 -4.52 -8.08
N GLU A 200 10.82 -3.74 -9.17
CA GLU A 200 12.03 -3.50 -9.96
C GLU A 200 13.07 -2.69 -9.18
N ASP A 201 12.63 -1.70 -8.42
CA ASP A 201 13.50 -0.90 -7.56
C ASP A 201 14.03 -1.73 -6.39
N LEU A 202 13.15 -2.53 -5.78
CA LEU A 202 13.53 -3.43 -4.70
C LEU A 202 14.52 -4.49 -5.16
N GLN A 203 14.37 -5.01 -6.39
CA GLN A 203 15.36 -5.89 -7.01
C GLN A 203 16.69 -5.17 -7.23
N ARG A 204 16.67 -3.95 -7.78
CA ARG A 204 17.88 -3.17 -8.05
C ARG A 204 18.71 -3.00 -6.77
N ALA A 205 18.06 -2.57 -5.68
CA ALA A 205 18.71 -2.43 -4.38
C ALA A 205 19.19 -3.77 -3.80
N SER A 206 18.40 -4.84 -3.95
CA SER A 206 18.77 -6.17 -3.45
C SER A 206 20.09 -6.69 -4.06
N ARG A 207 20.32 -6.39 -5.34
CA ARG A 207 21.53 -6.81 -6.07
C ARG A 207 22.81 -6.09 -5.63
N GLU A 208 22.69 -4.99 -4.90
CA GLU A 208 23.83 -4.24 -4.34
C GLU A 208 24.36 -4.85 -3.04
N HIS A 209 23.66 -5.85 -2.48
CA HIS A 209 23.99 -6.43 -1.19
C HIS A 209 24.20 -7.96 -1.28
N PRO A 210 25.25 -8.49 -0.63
CA PRO A 210 25.52 -9.93 -0.64
C PRO A 210 24.51 -10.75 0.18
N ALA A 211 23.81 -10.11 1.11
CA ALA A 211 22.71 -10.67 1.87
C ALA A 211 21.75 -9.54 2.26
N PHE A 212 20.45 -9.78 2.14
CA PHE A 212 19.43 -8.78 2.44
C PHE A 212 18.16 -9.43 2.97
N ALA A 213 17.29 -8.62 3.57
CA ALA A 213 15.96 -9.02 3.99
C ALA A 213 14.92 -8.01 3.50
N TRP A 214 13.74 -8.50 3.17
CA TRP A 214 12.65 -7.68 2.65
C TRP A 214 11.62 -7.40 3.74
N ILE A 215 11.31 -6.12 3.92
CA ILE A 215 10.19 -5.62 4.74
C ILE A 215 9.11 -5.13 3.77
N ALA A 216 8.24 -6.05 3.35
CA ALA A 216 7.32 -5.82 2.25
C ALA A 216 5.85 -5.76 2.69
N SER A 217 5.03 -5.08 1.90
CA SER A 217 3.57 -5.19 2.00
C SER A 217 3.06 -6.36 1.15
N PRO A 218 1.92 -6.99 1.49
CA PRO A 218 1.27 -7.98 0.64
C PRO A 218 1.05 -7.51 -0.80
N ALA A 219 0.71 -6.24 -0.97
CA ALA A 219 0.46 -5.62 -2.28
C ALA A 219 1.70 -5.63 -3.18
N LEU A 220 2.88 -5.33 -2.62
CA LEU A 220 4.13 -5.40 -3.39
C LEU A 220 4.46 -6.85 -3.73
N LEU A 221 4.38 -7.76 -2.76
CA LEU A 221 4.72 -9.17 -2.95
C LEU A 221 3.83 -9.83 -4.01
N LYS A 222 2.54 -9.49 -4.06
CA LYS A 222 1.62 -9.94 -5.10
C LYS A 222 2.04 -9.51 -6.52
N ARG A 223 2.67 -8.35 -6.64
CA ARG A 223 3.10 -7.78 -7.93
C ARG A 223 4.45 -8.29 -8.41
N MET A 224 5.15 -9.10 -7.62
CA MET A 224 6.43 -9.69 -8.03
C MET A 224 6.19 -10.76 -9.10
N GLY A 225 6.44 -10.40 -10.36
CA GLY A 225 6.20 -11.25 -11.52
C GLY A 225 7.42 -12.02 -12.02
N ASP A 226 7.24 -12.71 -13.15
CA ASP A 226 8.30 -13.45 -13.87
C ASP A 226 9.37 -12.54 -14.47
N ASN A 227 9.12 -11.24 -14.57
CA ASN A 227 10.06 -10.25 -15.12
C ASN A 227 11.25 -9.95 -14.22
N LEU A 228 11.26 -10.45 -12.98
CA LEU A 228 12.36 -10.28 -12.02
C LEU A 228 13.47 -11.32 -12.22
N ASP A 229 14.70 -10.92 -11.92
CA ASP A 229 15.91 -11.76 -11.89
C ASP A 229 15.96 -12.56 -10.58
N TRP A 230 15.09 -13.57 -10.48
CA TRP A 230 14.98 -14.44 -9.30
C TRP A 230 16.29 -15.10 -8.87
N PRO A 231 17.18 -15.56 -9.78
CA PRO A 231 18.52 -16.04 -9.39
C PRO A 231 19.31 -15.00 -8.60
N ALA A 232 19.30 -13.73 -9.01
CA ALA A 232 19.99 -12.66 -8.29
C ALA A 232 19.33 -12.33 -6.93
N LEU A 233 18.06 -12.68 -6.75
CA LEU A 233 17.31 -12.46 -5.50
C LEU A 233 17.41 -13.62 -4.50
N SER A 234 18.05 -14.73 -4.88
CA SER A 234 18.19 -15.93 -4.04
C SER A 234 18.99 -15.72 -2.74
N ALA A 235 19.76 -14.63 -2.65
CA ALA A 235 20.52 -14.26 -1.45
C ALA A 235 19.67 -13.66 -0.31
N VAL A 236 18.35 -13.56 -0.51
CA VAL A 236 17.41 -13.08 0.50
C VAL A 236 17.41 -14.00 1.74
N ARG A 237 17.68 -13.42 2.91
CA ARG A 237 17.69 -14.14 4.19
C ARG A 237 16.29 -14.37 4.74
N ARG A 238 15.42 -13.38 4.57
CA ARG A 238 14.01 -13.47 4.97
C ARG A 238 13.16 -12.46 4.23
N VAL A 239 11.92 -12.86 3.96
CA VAL A 239 10.85 -11.97 3.46
C VAL A 239 9.81 -11.83 4.55
N PHE A 240 9.60 -10.60 5.04
CA PHE A 240 8.54 -10.26 5.98
C PHE A 240 7.37 -9.59 5.25
N SER A 241 6.14 -9.98 5.63
CA SER A 241 4.91 -9.38 5.11
C SER A 241 3.99 -8.97 6.25
N SER A 242 3.48 -7.74 6.23
CA SER A 242 2.50 -7.27 7.21
C SER A 242 1.64 -6.13 6.66
N GLY A 243 0.61 -5.74 7.41
CA GLY A 243 -0.34 -4.68 7.03
C GLY A 243 -1.62 -5.19 6.35
N GLY A 244 -1.66 -6.46 5.96
CA GLY A 244 -2.82 -7.16 5.41
C GLY A 244 -2.54 -8.65 5.24
N ALA A 245 -3.53 -9.42 4.81
CA ALA A 245 -3.34 -10.83 4.48
C ALA A 245 -2.56 -10.98 3.17
N LEU A 246 -1.55 -11.84 3.13
CA LEU A 246 -0.88 -12.21 1.90
C LEU A 246 -1.70 -13.29 1.17
N PRO A 247 -2.09 -13.09 -0.09
CA PRO A 247 -2.75 -14.13 -0.87
C PRO A 247 -1.87 -15.39 -0.94
N LEU A 248 -2.49 -16.55 -0.76
CA LEU A 248 -1.77 -17.82 -0.72
C LEU A 248 -0.98 -18.08 -2.02
N GLU A 249 -1.55 -17.73 -3.17
CA GLU A 249 -0.90 -17.83 -4.48
C GLU A 249 0.40 -17.02 -4.56
N ALA A 250 0.41 -15.82 -3.99
CA ALA A 250 1.61 -14.97 -3.93
C ALA A 250 2.65 -15.58 -2.97
N ALA A 251 2.22 -16.10 -1.82
CA ALA A 251 3.11 -16.78 -0.88
C ALA A 251 3.74 -18.06 -1.49
N GLN A 252 2.95 -18.84 -2.23
CA GLN A 252 3.40 -20.04 -2.95
C GLN A 252 4.38 -19.69 -4.07
N SER A 253 4.10 -18.65 -4.86
CA SER A 253 5.01 -18.16 -5.91
C SER A 253 6.37 -17.77 -5.31
N LEU A 254 6.37 -17.04 -4.19
CA LEU A 254 7.62 -16.69 -3.50
C LEU A 254 8.33 -17.92 -2.92
N GLN A 255 7.61 -18.89 -2.37
CA GLN A 255 8.21 -20.14 -1.91
C GLN A 255 8.87 -20.91 -3.05
N GLN A 256 8.24 -20.99 -4.22
CA GLN A 256 8.80 -21.68 -5.38
C GLN A 256 10.05 -20.98 -5.90
N ARG A 257 10.06 -19.64 -5.90
CA ARG A 257 11.14 -18.85 -6.50
C ARG A 257 12.33 -18.62 -5.57
N LEU A 258 12.06 -18.43 -4.27
CA LEU A 258 13.07 -18.11 -3.26
C LEU A 258 13.36 -19.29 -2.32
N GLN A 259 12.68 -20.42 -2.49
CA GLN A 259 12.81 -21.62 -1.65
C GLN A 259 12.53 -21.36 -0.15
N GLN A 260 11.74 -20.33 0.14
CA GLN A 260 11.32 -19.96 1.50
C GLN A 260 9.94 -19.32 1.49
N TRP A 261 9.13 -19.64 2.50
CA TRP A 261 7.86 -18.97 2.71
C TRP A 261 8.08 -17.56 3.28
N PRO A 262 7.33 -16.55 2.81
CA PRO A 262 7.26 -15.27 3.50
C PRO A 262 6.79 -15.46 4.95
N THR A 263 7.43 -14.75 5.86
CA THR A 263 7.01 -14.64 7.26
C THR A 263 5.94 -13.55 7.36
N GLU A 264 4.68 -13.96 7.45
CA GLU A 264 3.57 -13.03 7.67
C GLU A 264 3.49 -12.64 9.14
N ILE A 265 3.34 -11.34 9.43
CA ILE A 265 3.21 -10.78 10.77
C ILE A 265 1.81 -10.20 10.95
N LEU A 266 1.07 -10.71 11.94
CA LEU A 266 -0.21 -10.16 12.37
C LEU A 266 0.05 -9.14 13.47
N GLY A 267 -0.61 -7.98 13.36
CA GLY A 267 -0.49 -6.90 14.32
C GLY A 267 -1.27 -5.67 13.90
N SER A 268 -1.32 -4.70 14.81
CA SER A 268 -1.91 -3.39 14.58
C SER A 268 -1.05 -2.28 15.19
N SER A 269 -1.39 -1.01 14.95
CA SER A 269 -0.67 0.08 15.62
C SER A 269 -0.89 0.07 17.12
N GLU A 270 -2.06 -0.36 17.59
CA GLU A 270 -2.38 -0.55 19.00
C GLU A 270 -1.46 -1.62 19.63
N THR A 271 -1.41 -2.79 19.01
CA THR A 271 -0.87 -4.02 19.62
C THR A 271 0.60 -4.27 19.33
N GLY A 272 1.15 -3.68 18.26
CA GLY A 272 2.42 -4.16 17.68
C GLY A 272 2.22 -5.48 16.94
N GLY A 273 3.31 -6.17 16.60
CA GLY A 273 3.30 -7.54 16.11
C GLY A 273 2.92 -8.51 17.23
N ILE A 274 1.84 -9.26 17.04
CA ILE A 274 1.29 -10.18 18.06
C ILE A 274 1.50 -11.65 17.71
N ALA A 275 1.58 -11.96 16.42
CA ALA A 275 1.70 -13.32 15.94
C ALA A 275 2.34 -13.35 14.56
N TRP A 276 2.86 -14.50 14.17
CA TRP A 276 3.39 -14.74 12.83
C TRP A 276 2.98 -16.11 12.29
N ARG A 277 3.11 -16.29 10.97
CA ARG A 277 2.97 -17.58 10.31
C ARG A 277 3.81 -17.65 9.05
N GLN A 278 3.89 -18.85 8.48
CA GLN A 278 4.43 -19.10 7.15
C GLN A 278 3.50 -20.04 6.39
N GLY A 279 3.08 -19.65 5.18
CA GLY A 279 2.14 -20.42 4.38
C GLY A 279 0.78 -20.62 5.07
N GLU A 280 0.23 -21.82 4.99
CA GLU A 280 -1.10 -22.17 5.53
C GLU A 280 -1.07 -22.57 7.03
N GLN A 281 0.05 -22.38 7.71
CA GLN A 281 0.15 -22.73 9.12
C GLN A 281 -0.74 -21.83 9.99
N LEU A 282 -1.15 -22.36 11.15
CA LEU A 282 -1.81 -21.57 12.19
C LEU A 282 -0.89 -20.44 12.65
N TRP A 283 -1.50 -19.32 13.03
CA TRP A 283 -0.80 -18.19 13.61
C TRP A 283 -0.16 -18.58 14.94
N GLN A 284 1.12 -18.26 15.09
CA GLN A 284 1.90 -18.48 16.29
C GLN A 284 2.08 -17.14 17.02
N PRO A 285 1.63 -17.01 18.28
CA PRO A 285 1.86 -15.81 19.08
C PRO A 285 3.35 -15.51 19.26
N PHE A 286 3.70 -14.22 19.36
CA PHE A 286 5.05 -13.81 19.76
C PHE A 286 5.32 -14.22 21.21
N ALA A 287 6.61 -14.35 21.56
CA ALA A 287 6.99 -14.63 22.92
C ALA A 287 6.47 -13.53 23.87
N GLY A 288 5.77 -13.94 24.93
CA GLY A 288 5.16 -13.02 25.91
C GLY A 288 3.82 -12.42 25.49
N VAL A 289 3.31 -12.72 24.29
CA VAL A 289 1.94 -12.34 23.89
C VAL A 289 0.96 -13.40 24.36
N GLU A 290 0.05 -13.01 25.24
CA GLU A 290 -1.01 -13.85 25.77
C GLU A 290 -2.32 -13.55 25.03
N LEU A 291 -2.91 -14.59 24.45
CA LEU A 291 -4.16 -14.50 23.71
C LEU A 291 -5.29 -15.18 24.47
N SER A 292 -6.43 -14.50 24.55
CA SER A 292 -7.71 -15.08 24.98
C SER A 292 -8.82 -14.57 24.06
N GLN A 293 -10.07 -14.93 24.33
CA GLN A 293 -11.22 -14.53 23.50
C GLN A 293 -12.36 -13.99 24.37
N ASP A 294 -13.11 -13.03 23.84
CA ASP A 294 -14.37 -12.60 24.43
C ASP A 294 -15.54 -13.55 24.07
N SER A 295 -16.74 -13.21 24.56
CA SER A 295 -17.95 -14.02 24.30
C SER A 295 -18.39 -14.06 22.83
N GLU A 296 -17.93 -13.12 22.00
CA GLU A 296 -18.20 -13.08 20.55
C GLU A 296 -17.07 -13.76 19.74
N GLY A 297 -16.02 -14.25 20.41
CA GLY A 297 -14.87 -14.92 19.78
C GLY A 297 -13.78 -13.96 19.29
N ALA A 298 -13.83 -12.68 19.66
CA ALA A 298 -12.81 -11.69 19.33
C ALA A 298 -11.56 -11.89 20.18
N LEU A 299 -10.37 -11.70 19.60
CA LEU A 299 -9.10 -11.80 20.33
C LEU A 299 -8.96 -10.68 21.37
N LEU A 300 -8.63 -11.10 22.60
CA LEU A 300 -8.17 -10.28 23.70
C LEU A 300 -6.68 -10.50 23.89
N ILE A 301 -5.91 -9.40 23.92
CA ILE A 301 -4.45 -9.46 23.82
C ILE A 301 -3.82 -8.77 25.02
N ALA A 302 -3.01 -9.52 25.78
CA ALA A 302 -2.08 -8.95 26.74
C ALA A 302 -0.66 -9.14 26.22
N SER A 303 0.16 -8.09 26.24
CA SER A 303 1.55 -8.19 25.77
C SER A 303 2.45 -7.14 26.43
N PRO A 304 3.78 -7.38 26.45
CA PRO A 304 4.78 -6.39 26.86
C PRO A 304 4.81 -5.13 25.97
N TYR A 305 4.11 -5.14 24.83
CA TYR A 305 4.03 -4.04 23.87
C TYR A 305 2.84 -3.12 24.15
N LEU A 306 2.00 -3.48 25.11
CA LEU A 306 0.87 -2.72 25.62
C LEU A 306 1.22 -2.07 26.97
N PRO A 307 0.45 -1.07 27.43
CA PRO A 307 0.60 -0.56 28.78
C PRO A 307 0.47 -1.69 29.82
N ALA A 308 1.24 -1.62 30.90
CA ALA A 308 1.23 -2.66 31.93
C ALA A 308 -0.19 -2.89 32.49
N GLY A 309 -0.65 -4.14 32.49
CA GLY A 309 -1.99 -4.53 32.94
C GLY A 309 -3.12 -4.24 31.95
N HIS A 310 -2.83 -3.65 30.79
CA HIS A 310 -3.82 -3.43 29.73
C HIS A 310 -4.04 -4.70 28.91
N VAL A 311 -5.31 -4.97 28.61
CA VAL A 311 -5.73 -6.00 27.66
C VAL A 311 -6.38 -5.29 26.48
N GLU A 312 -5.80 -5.41 25.29
CA GLU A 312 -6.39 -4.83 24.09
C GLU A 312 -7.51 -5.72 23.57
N HIS A 313 -8.69 -5.13 23.41
CA HIS A 313 -9.84 -5.78 22.80
C HIS A 313 -9.81 -5.52 21.30
N THR A 314 -9.57 -6.55 20.51
CA THR A 314 -9.60 -6.44 19.06
C THR A 314 -10.99 -6.76 18.51
N ALA A 315 -11.19 -6.50 17.23
CA ALA A 315 -12.32 -7.03 16.48
C ALA A 315 -11.94 -8.29 15.70
N ASP A 316 -10.75 -8.86 15.91
CA ASP A 316 -10.26 -10.00 15.14
C ASP A 316 -10.82 -11.30 15.71
N ALA A 317 -11.77 -11.91 15.00
CA ALA A 317 -12.32 -13.20 15.37
C ALA A 317 -11.27 -14.30 15.14
N ALA A 318 -11.15 -15.23 16.08
CA ALA A 318 -10.19 -16.32 15.97
C ALA A 318 -10.77 -17.66 16.46
N ARG A 319 -10.04 -18.73 16.19
CA ARG A 319 -10.21 -20.02 16.86
C ARG A 319 -8.85 -20.43 17.43
N ILE A 320 -8.72 -20.38 18.75
CA ILE A 320 -7.49 -20.75 19.45
C ILE A 320 -7.45 -22.27 19.65
N ALA A 321 -6.37 -22.90 19.18
CA ALA A 321 -6.08 -24.31 19.37
C ALA A 321 -5.52 -24.59 20.77
N ALA A 322 -5.52 -25.86 21.18
CA ALA A 322 -5.06 -26.26 22.51
C ALA A 322 -3.57 -25.94 22.79
N ASP A 323 -2.76 -25.78 21.75
CA ASP A 323 -1.34 -25.42 21.85
C ASP A 323 -1.08 -23.90 21.81
N GLY A 324 -2.14 -23.08 21.82
CA GLY A 324 -2.06 -21.62 21.82
C GLY A 324 -1.90 -21.00 20.42
N ARG A 325 -1.68 -21.78 19.37
CA ARG A 325 -1.77 -21.29 17.98
C ARG A 325 -3.22 -21.04 17.60
N PHE A 326 -3.48 -20.26 16.56
CA PHE A 326 -4.86 -19.94 16.19
C PHE A 326 -5.09 -19.77 14.69
N GLU A 327 -6.35 -19.98 14.31
CA GLU A 327 -6.91 -19.63 13.01
C GLU A 327 -7.55 -18.24 13.11
N LEU A 328 -7.24 -17.34 12.18
CA LEU A 328 -7.87 -16.02 12.10
C LEU A 328 -9.12 -16.11 11.21
N LEU A 329 -10.28 -15.74 11.74
CA LEU A 329 -11.60 -15.87 11.10
C LEU A 329 -12.10 -14.54 10.47
N GLY A 330 -11.29 -13.48 10.54
CA GLY A 330 -11.62 -12.15 10.02
C GLY A 330 -12.16 -11.20 11.09
N ARG A 331 -12.57 -9.98 10.70
CA ARG A 331 -12.97 -8.93 11.63
C ARG A 331 -14.48 -8.85 11.89
N LEU A 332 -14.86 -8.81 13.16
CA LEU A 332 -16.23 -8.63 13.67
C LEU A 332 -16.78 -7.22 13.47
N ASP A 333 -15.93 -6.20 13.39
CA ASP A 333 -16.36 -4.81 13.24
C ASP A 333 -16.59 -4.38 11.78
N ARG A 334 -16.19 -5.21 10.80
CA ARG A 334 -16.62 -5.08 9.40
C ARG A 334 -18.01 -5.68 9.18
N ILE A 335 -18.85 -5.60 10.19
CA ILE A 335 -20.28 -5.93 10.15
C ILE A 335 -21.05 -4.64 9.95
N VAL A 336 -21.74 -4.52 8.82
CA VAL A 336 -22.63 -3.38 8.56
C VAL A 336 -24.06 -3.73 8.92
N LYS A 337 -24.81 -2.73 9.36
CA LYS A 337 -26.26 -2.86 9.57
C LYS A 337 -26.97 -2.42 8.30
N LEU A 338 -27.63 -3.34 7.63
CA LEU A 338 -28.62 -3.00 6.59
C LEU A 338 -29.99 -3.32 7.15
N GLU A 339 -30.83 -2.30 7.27
CA GLU A 339 -32.09 -2.39 8.02
C GLU A 339 -31.81 -2.92 9.44
N GLU A 340 -32.51 -3.96 9.89
CA GLU A 340 -32.32 -4.56 11.22
C GLU A 340 -31.30 -5.73 11.23
N LYS A 341 -30.62 -5.99 10.10
CA LYS A 341 -29.74 -7.15 9.93
C LYS A 341 -28.26 -6.77 9.95
N ARG A 342 -27.49 -7.51 10.75
CA ARG A 342 -26.02 -7.46 10.82
C ARG A 342 -25.43 -8.32 9.72
N ILE A 343 -24.66 -7.73 8.81
CA ILE A 343 -24.06 -8.39 7.66
C ILE A 343 -22.54 -8.26 7.73
N SER A 344 -21.85 -9.40 7.83
CA SER A 344 -20.39 -9.46 7.76
C SER A 344 -19.93 -9.23 6.31
N LEU A 345 -19.28 -8.09 6.05
CA LEU A 345 -18.69 -7.83 4.74
C LEU A 345 -17.57 -8.83 4.39
N PRO A 346 -16.64 -9.17 5.31
CA PRO A 346 -15.58 -10.14 5.03
C PRO A 346 -16.11 -11.52 4.60
N MET A 347 -17.21 -11.99 5.21
CA MET A 347 -17.82 -13.26 4.85
C MET A 347 -18.31 -13.26 3.39
N LEU A 348 -18.93 -12.16 2.94
CA LEU A 348 -19.41 -12.02 1.57
C LEU A 348 -18.27 -11.82 0.57
N GLU A 349 -17.23 -11.10 0.96
CA GLU A 349 -16.00 -10.95 0.18
C GLU A 349 -15.37 -12.33 -0.06
N GLN A 350 -15.23 -13.14 1.00
CA GLN A 350 -14.71 -14.50 0.90
C GLN A 350 -15.60 -15.38 0.02
N ALA A 351 -16.92 -15.34 0.21
CA ALA A 351 -17.87 -16.10 -0.60
C ALA A 351 -17.80 -15.71 -2.08
N LEU A 352 -17.52 -14.44 -2.43
CA LEU A 352 -17.29 -14.05 -3.82
C LEU A 352 -15.99 -14.63 -4.38
N VAL A 353 -14.91 -14.58 -3.60
CA VAL A 353 -13.58 -15.07 -4.00
C VAL A 353 -13.58 -16.59 -4.19
N THR A 354 -14.49 -17.35 -3.58
CA THR A 354 -14.62 -18.79 -3.87
C THR A 354 -15.23 -19.09 -5.24
N HIS A 355 -15.73 -18.11 -5.99
CA HIS A 355 -16.20 -18.32 -7.36
C HIS A 355 -15.05 -18.09 -8.33
N ASP A 356 -14.85 -19.01 -9.28
CA ASP A 356 -13.76 -19.00 -10.27
C ASP A 356 -13.60 -17.69 -11.06
N TRP A 357 -14.61 -16.83 -11.11
CA TRP A 357 -14.61 -15.58 -11.90
C TRP A 357 -14.03 -14.39 -11.14
N VAL A 358 -13.83 -14.52 -9.83
CA VAL A 358 -13.43 -13.42 -8.95
C VAL A 358 -12.06 -13.73 -8.38
N ALA A 359 -11.09 -12.89 -8.71
CA ALA A 359 -9.76 -12.96 -8.10
C ALA A 359 -9.71 -12.21 -6.76
N GLU A 360 -10.39 -11.06 -6.67
CA GLU A 360 -10.49 -10.29 -5.43
C GLU A 360 -11.86 -9.62 -5.31
N ALA A 361 -12.34 -9.47 -4.08
CA ALA A 361 -13.57 -8.76 -3.79
C ALA A 361 -13.43 -7.86 -2.56
N ARG A 362 -13.97 -6.65 -2.66
CA ARG A 362 -14.19 -5.75 -1.52
C ARG A 362 -15.59 -5.18 -1.55
N LEU A 363 -16.28 -5.25 -0.41
CA LEU A 363 -17.63 -4.74 -0.24
C LEU A 363 -17.64 -3.42 0.53
N GLY A 364 -18.64 -2.61 0.22
CA GLY A 364 -18.94 -1.42 1.00
C GLY A 364 -20.40 -1.03 0.94
N VAL A 365 -20.78 -0.05 1.77
CA VAL A 365 -22.15 0.44 1.85
C VAL A 365 -22.33 1.60 0.90
N VAL A 366 -23.34 1.50 0.05
CA VAL A 366 -23.78 2.54 -0.88
C VAL A 366 -25.03 3.18 -0.28
N GLN A 367 -24.95 4.47 0.02
CA GLN A 367 -26.10 5.25 0.49
C GLN A 367 -26.78 5.97 -0.67
N GLU A 368 -27.80 5.34 -1.25
CA GLU A 368 -28.65 5.94 -2.30
C GLU A 368 -30.12 5.67 -2.01
N ASN A 369 -30.81 6.64 -1.41
CA ASN A 369 -32.18 6.56 -0.86
C ASN A 369 -32.35 5.55 0.29
N ARG A 370 -31.82 4.33 0.13
CA ARG A 370 -31.70 3.28 1.17
C ARG A 370 -30.28 2.71 1.12
N ALA A 371 -29.74 2.36 2.29
CA ALA A 371 -28.45 1.69 2.39
C ALA A 371 -28.50 0.34 1.67
N SER A 372 -27.50 0.05 0.85
CA SER A 372 -27.34 -1.23 0.16
C SER A 372 -25.86 -1.56 -0.02
N LEU A 373 -25.52 -2.81 -0.33
CA LEU A 373 -24.13 -3.16 -0.60
C LEU A 373 -23.72 -2.86 -2.04
N GLY A 374 -22.46 -2.46 -2.20
CA GLY A 374 -21.74 -2.51 -3.45
C GLY A 374 -20.54 -3.45 -3.35
N ALA A 375 -20.16 -4.03 -4.49
CA ALA A 375 -19.00 -4.90 -4.64
C ALA A 375 -18.01 -4.30 -5.65
N LEU A 376 -16.77 -4.12 -5.21
CA LEU A 376 -15.61 -3.79 -6.03
C LEU A 376 -14.86 -5.10 -6.29
N LEU A 377 -14.69 -5.47 -7.56
CA LEU A 377 -14.16 -6.76 -7.96
C LEU A 377 -12.93 -6.63 -8.85
N VAL A 378 -11.99 -7.54 -8.64
CA VAL A 378 -10.98 -7.93 -9.64
C VAL A 378 -11.41 -9.27 -10.22
N LEU A 379 -11.50 -9.37 -11.54
CA LEU A 379 -11.87 -10.61 -12.21
C LEU A 379 -10.63 -11.48 -12.43
N SER A 380 -10.81 -12.79 -12.30
CA SER A 380 -9.84 -13.78 -12.78
C SER A 380 -9.83 -13.82 -14.32
N GLU A 381 -8.93 -14.59 -14.92
CA GLU A 381 -8.92 -14.80 -16.37
C GLU A 381 -10.23 -15.40 -16.90
N THR A 382 -10.80 -16.38 -16.18
CA THR A 382 -12.08 -17.00 -16.55
C THR A 382 -13.24 -16.03 -16.35
N GLY A 383 -13.17 -15.16 -15.33
CA GLY A 383 -14.15 -14.09 -15.12
C GLY A 383 -14.09 -13.01 -16.20
N LEU A 384 -12.88 -12.64 -16.64
CA LEU A 384 -12.68 -11.70 -17.73
C LEU A 384 -13.17 -12.30 -19.06
N PHE A 385 -12.93 -13.59 -19.29
CA PHE A 385 -13.50 -14.31 -20.42
C PHE A 385 -15.04 -14.28 -20.39
N ALA A 386 -15.65 -14.60 -19.25
CA ALA A 386 -17.10 -14.53 -19.07
C ALA A 386 -17.66 -13.12 -19.31
N LEU A 387 -16.95 -12.07 -18.85
CA LEU A 387 -17.30 -10.67 -19.13
C LEU A 387 -17.31 -10.39 -20.64
N ARG A 388 -16.30 -10.88 -21.36
CA ARG A 388 -16.12 -10.66 -22.81
C ARG A 388 -17.16 -11.39 -23.65
N GLU A 389 -17.58 -12.59 -23.25
CA GLU A 389 -18.46 -13.46 -24.05
C GLU A 389 -19.95 -13.37 -23.67
N HIS A 390 -20.26 -12.99 -22.44
CA HIS A 390 -21.63 -12.96 -21.94
C HIS A 390 -22.07 -11.59 -21.42
N GLY A 391 -21.12 -10.66 -21.32
CA GLY A 391 -21.38 -9.29 -20.92
C GLY A 391 -21.58 -9.11 -19.43
N ARG A 392 -21.53 -7.85 -19.01
CA ARG A 392 -21.58 -7.44 -17.60
C ARG A 392 -22.83 -7.91 -16.87
N ARG A 393 -23.99 -7.89 -17.54
CA ARG A 393 -25.26 -8.26 -16.90
C ARG A 393 -25.23 -9.73 -16.45
N ASN A 394 -24.85 -10.62 -17.36
CA ASN A 394 -24.70 -12.05 -17.04
C ASN A 394 -23.71 -12.26 -15.91
N LEU A 395 -22.53 -11.64 -15.99
CA LEU A 395 -21.51 -11.71 -14.94
C LEU A 395 -22.08 -11.34 -13.56
N THR A 396 -22.73 -10.19 -13.43
CA THR A 396 -23.29 -9.74 -12.15
C THR A 396 -24.48 -10.58 -11.67
N GLU A 397 -25.29 -11.13 -12.59
CA GLU A 397 -26.39 -12.02 -12.24
C GLU A 397 -25.88 -13.38 -11.73
N THR A 398 -24.86 -13.96 -12.35
CA THR A 398 -24.22 -15.21 -11.90
C THR A 398 -23.59 -15.04 -10.52
N LEU A 399 -22.79 -13.98 -10.30
CA LEU A 399 -22.18 -13.72 -8.99
C LEU A 399 -23.23 -13.45 -7.90
N ARG A 400 -24.36 -12.80 -8.27
CA ARG A 400 -25.49 -12.64 -7.35
C ARG A 400 -26.15 -13.98 -7.01
N GLN A 401 -26.28 -14.90 -7.97
CA GLN A 401 -26.83 -16.24 -7.71
C GLN A 401 -25.92 -17.07 -6.80
N HIS A 402 -24.60 -16.98 -7.01
CA HIS A 402 -23.61 -17.60 -6.12
C HIS A 402 -23.72 -17.08 -4.68
N LEU A 403 -23.83 -15.76 -4.49
CA LEU A 403 -23.97 -15.16 -3.16
C LEU A 403 -25.28 -15.54 -2.45
N ARG A 404 -26.37 -15.84 -3.16
CA ARG A 404 -27.64 -16.25 -2.53
C ARG A 404 -27.53 -17.53 -1.69
N GLN A 405 -26.52 -18.35 -1.94
CA GLN A 405 -26.25 -19.55 -1.14
C GLN A 405 -25.63 -19.22 0.22
N HIS A 406 -25.09 -18.00 0.36
CA HIS A 406 -24.29 -17.56 1.51
C HIS A 406 -24.97 -16.43 2.29
N CYS A 407 -25.96 -15.74 1.70
CA CYS A 407 -26.64 -14.63 2.35
C CYS A 407 -28.07 -14.39 1.85
N GLU A 408 -28.82 -13.62 2.64
CA GLU A 408 -30.17 -13.20 2.28
C GLU A 408 -30.19 -12.12 1.19
N ALA A 409 -31.35 -11.91 0.56
CA ALA A 409 -31.51 -10.98 -0.54
C ALA A 409 -31.10 -9.53 -0.23
N LEU A 410 -31.25 -9.08 1.02
CA LEU A 410 -30.86 -7.74 1.46
C LEU A 410 -29.33 -7.53 1.42
N ALA A 411 -28.57 -8.60 1.64
CA ALA A 411 -27.10 -8.62 1.65
C ALA A 411 -26.49 -8.79 0.25
N LEU A 412 -27.32 -8.90 -0.79
CA LEU A 412 -26.82 -9.00 -2.16
C LEU A 412 -26.37 -7.62 -2.69
N PRO A 413 -25.15 -7.50 -3.26
CA PRO A 413 -24.70 -6.24 -3.82
C PRO A 413 -25.61 -5.73 -4.96
N ARG A 414 -26.02 -4.48 -4.83
CA ARG A 414 -26.79 -3.74 -5.85
C ARG A 414 -25.89 -3.04 -6.84
N ARG A 415 -24.72 -2.60 -6.37
CA ARG A 415 -23.72 -1.96 -7.21
C ARG A 415 -22.52 -2.87 -7.40
N TRP A 416 -22.00 -2.90 -8.62
CA TRP A 416 -20.82 -3.67 -8.97
C TRP A 416 -19.84 -2.71 -9.65
N ARG A 417 -18.56 -2.82 -9.34
CA ARG A 417 -17.47 -2.10 -10.00
C ARG A 417 -16.38 -3.10 -10.33
N LEU A 418 -15.89 -3.08 -11.57
CA LEU A 418 -14.79 -3.96 -12.00
C LEU A 418 -13.54 -3.11 -12.14
N VAL A 419 -12.48 -3.52 -11.47
CA VAL A 419 -11.15 -2.90 -11.54
C VAL A 419 -10.13 -3.95 -11.95
N ARG A 420 -9.03 -3.51 -12.56
CA ARG A 420 -7.92 -4.41 -12.91
C ARG A 420 -7.20 -4.92 -11.67
N GLN A 421 -7.08 -4.07 -10.66
CA GLN A 421 -6.51 -4.38 -9.36
C GLN A 421 -7.22 -3.52 -8.30
N LEU A 422 -7.26 -4.00 -7.06
CA LEU A 422 -7.73 -3.16 -5.96
C LEU A 422 -6.73 -1.99 -5.76
N PRO A 423 -7.22 -0.74 -5.61
CA PRO A 423 -6.35 0.42 -5.43
C PRO A 423 -5.84 0.50 -3.99
N LEU A 424 -4.97 -0.44 -3.62
CA LEU A 424 -4.36 -0.50 -2.30
C LEU A 424 -3.39 0.68 -2.12
N ASN A 425 -3.36 1.27 -0.92
CA ASN A 425 -2.37 2.27 -0.54
C ASN A 425 -0.98 1.63 -0.38
N SER A 426 0.04 2.45 -0.08
CA SER A 426 1.43 1.99 0.12
C SER A 426 1.60 0.96 1.25
N GLN A 427 0.61 0.84 2.14
CA GLN A 427 0.56 -0.14 3.24
C GLN A 427 -0.17 -1.44 2.84
N GLY A 428 -0.62 -1.57 1.58
CA GLY A 428 -1.41 -2.70 1.11
C GLY A 428 -2.86 -2.70 1.62
N LYS A 429 -3.36 -1.57 2.14
CA LYS A 429 -4.72 -1.43 2.66
C LYS A 429 -5.60 -0.68 1.67
N LEU A 430 -6.88 -1.03 1.65
CA LEU A 430 -7.94 -0.25 1.01
C LEU A 430 -8.94 0.21 2.08
N PRO A 431 -8.85 1.48 2.52
CA PRO A 431 -9.78 2.08 3.47
C PRO A 431 -11.24 1.94 3.02
N GLN A 432 -12.15 1.81 3.99
CA GLN A 432 -13.57 1.60 3.70
C GLN A 432 -14.20 2.80 2.97
N ALA A 433 -13.81 4.03 3.33
CA ALA A 433 -14.24 5.24 2.65
C ALA A 433 -13.83 5.26 1.16
N ASP A 434 -12.65 4.73 0.82
CA ASP A 434 -12.19 4.65 -0.56
C ASP A 434 -12.98 3.61 -1.36
N VAL A 435 -13.32 2.46 -0.75
CA VAL A 435 -14.25 1.48 -1.36
C VAL A 435 -15.58 2.15 -1.67
N GLU A 436 -16.14 2.87 -0.70
CA GLU A 436 -17.44 3.54 -0.85
C GLU A 436 -17.40 4.65 -1.89
N ALA A 437 -16.33 5.45 -1.91
CA ALA A 437 -16.10 6.47 -2.93
C ALA A 437 -16.01 5.86 -4.34
N LEU A 438 -15.27 4.77 -4.53
CA LEU A 438 -15.16 4.06 -5.81
C LEU A 438 -16.49 3.43 -6.25
N LEU A 439 -17.25 2.90 -5.29
CA LEU A 439 -18.61 2.41 -5.55
C LEU A 439 -19.53 3.56 -5.96
N MET A 440 -19.42 4.74 -5.35
CA MET A 440 -20.24 5.91 -5.71
C MET A 440 -19.78 6.58 -7.02
N ALA A 441 -18.50 6.50 -7.36
CA ALA A 441 -17.94 7.15 -8.53
C ALA A 441 -18.61 6.69 -9.84
N PRO A 442 -18.79 7.60 -10.82
CA PRO A 442 -19.24 7.23 -12.15
C PRO A 442 -18.21 6.29 -12.80
N ARG A 443 -18.68 5.42 -13.68
CA ARG A 443 -17.78 4.56 -14.45
C ARG A 443 -16.93 5.40 -15.39
N THR A 444 -15.64 5.09 -15.47
CA THR A 444 -14.70 5.81 -16.33
C THR A 444 -15.07 5.67 -17.80
N LYS A 445 -14.77 6.73 -18.56
CA LYS A 445 -14.91 6.80 -20.02
C LYS A 445 -13.55 6.84 -20.73
N ALA A 446 -12.47 7.04 -19.98
CA ALA A 446 -11.11 7.18 -20.49
C ALA A 446 -10.33 5.86 -20.35
N PRO A 447 -9.32 5.62 -21.19
CA PRO A 447 -8.34 4.57 -20.95
C PRO A 447 -7.42 4.98 -19.80
N GLU A 448 -6.69 4.01 -19.26
CA GLU A 448 -5.57 4.24 -18.36
C GLU A 448 -4.28 4.27 -19.18
N VAL A 449 -3.47 5.31 -19.05
CA VAL A 449 -2.16 5.41 -19.74
C VAL A 449 -1.12 4.73 -18.86
N LEU A 450 -0.53 3.64 -19.35
CA LEU A 450 0.49 2.87 -18.64
C LEU A 450 1.90 3.41 -18.92
N GLU A 451 2.15 3.76 -20.19
CA GLU A 451 3.43 4.29 -20.65
C GLU A 451 3.21 5.27 -21.80
N GLN A 452 4.08 6.27 -21.91
CA GLN A 452 4.09 7.21 -23.03
C GLN A 452 5.55 7.45 -23.47
N VAL A 453 5.79 7.33 -24.78
CA VAL A 453 7.10 7.50 -25.39
C VAL A 453 6.98 8.47 -26.56
N GLU A 454 7.80 9.51 -26.57
CA GLU A 454 7.95 10.43 -27.71
C GLU A 454 9.17 10.04 -28.52
N SER A 455 9.02 9.96 -29.85
CA SER A 455 10.13 9.80 -30.78
C SER A 455 9.87 10.59 -32.05
N ALA A 456 10.77 11.53 -32.36
CA ALA A 456 10.73 12.34 -33.58
C ALA A 456 9.39 13.06 -33.82
N GLY A 457 8.73 13.54 -32.76
CA GLY A 457 7.44 14.24 -32.84
C GLY A 457 6.23 13.31 -33.01
N GLU A 458 6.42 12.00 -32.89
CA GLU A 458 5.35 11.00 -32.81
C GLU A 458 5.25 10.46 -31.38
N TRP A 459 4.03 10.12 -30.97
CA TRP A 459 3.75 9.58 -29.65
C TRP A 459 3.29 8.14 -29.74
N SER A 460 3.89 7.28 -28.93
CA SER A 460 3.42 5.92 -28.69
C SER A 460 2.96 5.80 -27.24
N LEU A 461 1.72 5.38 -27.02
CA LEU A 461 1.14 5.19 -25.71
C LEU A 461 0.78 3.73 -25.50
N GLN A 462 1.18 3.15 -24.37
CA GLN A 462 0.63 1.90 -23.89
C GLN A 462 -0.61 2.21 -23.06
N LEU A 463 -1.77 1.68 -23.46
CA LEU A 463 -3.06 1.94 -22.85
C LEU A 463 -3.66 0.66 -22.26
N SER A 464 -4.15 0.78 -21.04
CA SER A 464 -5.01 -0.19 -20.37
C SER A 464 -6.46 0.17 -20.64
N VAL A 465 -7.26 -0.80 -21.11
CA VAL A 465 -8.72 -0.66 -21.28
C VAL A 465 -9.41 -1.14 -19.99
N PRO A 466 -10.02 -0.24 -19.20
CA PRO A 466 -10.66 -0.61 -17.94
C PRO A 466 -11.81 -1.61 -18.16
N PRO A 467 -11.92 -2.69 -17.35
CA PRO A 467 -12.94 -3.71 -17.53
C PRO A 467 -14.37 -3.18 -17.31
N ASP A 468 -14.53 -2.11 -16.51
CA ASP A 468 -15.83 -1.47 -16.25
C ASP A 468 -16.05 -0.14 -16.99
N LEU A 469 -15.46 0.01 -18.19
CA LEU A 469 -15.67 1.21 -19.00
C LEU A 469 -17.16 1.46 -19.25
N ALA A 470 -17.61 2.70 -19.10
CA ALA A 470 -19.03 3.06 -19.25
C ALA A 470 -19.60 2.68 -20.61
N TYR A 471 -18.79 2.77 -21.67
CA TYR A 471 -19.20 2.53 -23.06
C TYR A 471 -19.48 1.05 -23.39
N PHE A 472 -19.07 0.10 -22.56
CA PHE A 472 -19.42 -1.31 -22.74
C PHE A 472 -20.88 -1.62 -22.44
N SER A 473 -21.60 -0.69 -21.79
CA SER A 473 -23.05 -0.81 -21.62
C SER A 473 -23.79 -0.20 -22.80
N GLY A 474 -24.87 -0.84 -23.23
CA GLY A 474 -25.83 -0.31 -24.22
C GLY A 474 -25.53 -0.66 -25.68
N HIS A 475 -24.26 -0.78 -26.08
CA HIS A 475 -23.88 -0.98 -27.49
C HIS A 475 -23.87 -2.44 -27.92
N PHE A 476 -23.19 -3.32 -27.16
CA PHE A 476 -23.09 -4.75 -27.44
C PHE A 476 -23.27 -5.56 -26.14
N PRO A 477 -24.51 -5.82 -25.71
CA PRO A 477 -24.80 -6.31 -24.36
C PRO A 477 -24.30 -7.73 -24.08
N LYS A 478 -24.12 -8.57 -25.11
CA LYS A 478 -23.61 -9.94 -24.97
C LYS A 478 -22.10 -10.04 -25.17
N ALA A 479 -21.52 -9.22 -26.04
CA ALA A 479 -20.09 -9.22 -26.33
C ALA A 479 -19.57 -7.79 -26.27
N PRO A 480 -19.18 -7.27 -25.09
CA PRO A 480 -18.74 -5.90 -24.94
C PRO A 480 -17.50 -5.62 -25.80
N VAL A 481 -17.60 -4.58 -26.62
CA VAL A 481 -16.56 -4.08 -27.51
C VAL A 481 -16.49 -2.57 -27.38
N LEU A 482 -15.29 -2.00 -27.44
CA LEU A 482 -15.06 -0.56 -27.40
C LEU A 482 -15.54 0.07 -28.71
N PRO A 483 -16.57 0.93 -28.69
CA PRO A 483 -17.13 1.48 -29.92
C PRO A 483 -16.10 2.29 -30.71
N GLY A 484 -16.15 2.21 -32.04
CA GLY A 484 -15.19 2.90 -32.89
C GLY A 484 -15.16 4.43 -32.69
N VAL A 485 -16.32 5.04 -32.41
CA VAL A 485 -16.42 6.48 -32.09
C VAL A 485 -15.65 6.85 -30.83
N VAL A 486 -15.60 5.95 -29.84
CA VAL A 486 -14.85 6.16 -28.60
C VAL A 486 -13.35 6.07 -28.87
N GLN A 487 -12.92 5.14 -29.73
CA GLN A 487 -11.50 5.05 -30.13
C GLN A 487 -11.04 6.33 -30.85
N VAL A 488 -11.89 6.94 -31.68
CA VAL A 488 -11.61 8.23 -32.32
C VAL A 488 -11.58 9.36 -31.29
N GLU A 489 -12.53 9.40 -30.35
CA GLU A 489 -12.56 10.37 -29.26
C GLU A 489 -11.29 10.30 -28.39
N TRP A 490 -10.86 9.09 -28.01
CA TRP A 490 -9.63 8.87 -27.26
C TRP A 490 -8.40 9.36 -28.02
N ALA A 491 -8.27 9.02 -29.30
CA ALA A 491 -7.15 9.46 -30.13
C ALA A 491 -7.10 10.99 -30.24
N LEU A 492 -8.26 11.63 -30.42
CA LEU A 492 -8.34 13.10 -30.49
C LEU A 492 -7.98 13.76 -29.16
N ASN A 493 -8.51 13.27 -28.05
CA ASN A 493 -8.29 13.87 -26.72
C ASN A 493 -6.82 13.71 -26.28
N LEU A 494 -6.25 12.52 -26.45
CA LEU A 494 -4.83 12.27 -26.17
C LEU A 494 -3.93 13.04 -27.14
N GLY A 495 -4.30 13.11 -28.42
CA GLY A 495 -3.61 13.95 -29.39
C GLY A 495 -3.60 15.43 -28.99
N ARG A 496 -4.74 15.98 -28.55
CA ARG A 496 -4.82 17.36 -28.06
C ARG A 496 -3.89 17.63 -26.88
N GLN A 497 -3.77 16.66 -25.96
CA GLN A 497 -2.90 16.78 -24.79
C GLN A 497 -1.41 16.73 -25.14
N LEU A 498 -1.02 15.93 -26.14
CA LEU A 498 0.39 15.62 -26.41
C LEU A 498 0.99 16.33 -27.63
N LEU A 499 0.15 16.70 -28.60
CA LEU A 499 0.56 17.25 -29.91
C LEU A 499 0.07 18.69 -30.13
N ASN A 500 -0.41 19.38 -29.10
CA ASN A 500 -0.89 20.78 -29.16
C ASN A 500 -1.89 21.03 -30.30
N LEU A 501 -2.84 20.11 -30.49
CA LEU A 501 -3.80 20.18 -31.60
C LEU A 501 -4.84 21.28 -31.39
N THR A 502 -5.01 22.16 -32.39
CA THR A 502 -6.01 23.26 -32.37
C THR A 502 -7.12 23.07 -33.40
N GLY A 503 -8.28 23.68 -33.13
CA GLY A 503 -9.47 23.62 -33.99
C GLY A 503 -10.44 22.45 -33.74
N PRO A 504 -11.67 22.57 -34.29
CA PRO A 504 -12.72 21.58 -34.09
C PRO A 504 -12.49 20.32 -34.93
N PHE A 505 -13.12 19.22 -34.53
CA PHE A 505 -13.21 18.03 -35.37
C PHE A 505 -13.98 18.38 -36.66
N ALA A 506 -13.35 18.22 -37.82
CA ALA A 506 -13.95 18.52 -39.11
C ALA A 506 -14.36 17.27 -39.90
N GLY A 507 -13.71 16.12 -39.65
CA GLY A 507 -14.05 14.88 -40.33
C GLY A 507 -13.06 13.75 -40.11
N MET A 508 -13.32 12.63 -40.79
CA MET A 508 -12.55 11.40 -40.71
C MET A 508 -12.16 10.89 -42.09
N GLU A 509 -10.94 10.41 -42.22
CA GLU A 509 -10.40 9.79 -43.44
C GLU A 509 -9.78 8.43 -43.14
N VAL A 510 -10.01 7.46 -44.03
CA VAL A 510 -9.36 6.12 -44.01
C VAL A 510 -9.54 5.40 -42.67
N LEU A 511 -10.72 5.54 -42.06
CA LEU A 511 -11.05 4.84 -40.83
C LEU A 511 -11.24 3.34 -41.11
N LYS A 512 -10.42 2.51 -40.47
CA LYS A 512 -10.47 1.05 -40.57
C LYS A 512 -10.56 0.45 -39.17
N PHE A 513 -11.46 -0.52 -39.01
CA PHE A 513 -11.57 -1.38 -37.82
C PHE A 513 -11.25 -2.81 -38.27
N GLN A 514 -10.21 -3.40 -37.68
CA GLN A 514 -9.64 -4.68 -38.09
C GLN A 514 -9.75 -5.73 -36.98
N GLN A 515 -9.51 -5.34 -35.73
CA GLN A 515 -9.70 -6.20 -34.55
C GLN A 515 -10.55 -5.50 -33.49
N LEU A 516 -11.21 -6.30 -32.66
CA LEU A 516 -12.03 -5.81 -31.56
C LEU A 516 -11.12 -5.41 -30.39
N VAL A 517 -11.45 -4.28 -29.77
CA VAL A 517 -10.90 -3.90 -28.46
C VAL A 517 -11.96 -4.22 -27.41
N ARG A 518 -11.62 -5.03 -26.43
CA ARG A 518 -12.54 -5.63 -25.45
C ARG A 518 -12.15 -5.21 -24.01
N PRO A 519 -13.04 -5.41 -23.02
CA PRO A 519 -12.74 -5.12 -21.62
C PRO A 519 -11.44 -5.80 -21.17
N GLY A 520 -10.57 -5.05 -20.49
CA GLY A 520 -9.31 -5.57 -19.95
C GLY A 520 -8.16 -5.68 -20.96
N ASP A 521 -8.35 -5.35 -22.24
CA ASP A 521 -7.24 -5.37 -23.21
C ASP A 521 -6.17 -4.33 -22.87
N GLU A 522 -4.92 -4.65 -23.18
CA GLU A 522 -3.83 -3.68 -23.32
C GLU A 522 -3.60 -3.42 -24.80
N ILE A 523 -3.52 -2.15 -25.17
CA ILE A 523 -3.38 -1.71 -26.56
C ILE A 523 -2.36 -0.58 -26.66
N GLN A 524 -1.61 -0.57 -27.75
CA GLN A 524 -0.72 0.51 -28.09
C GLN A 524 -1.43 1.50 -29.02
N LEU A 525 -1.39 2.79 -28.69
CA LEU A 525 -1.88 3.89 -29.52
C LEU A 525 -0.68 4.68 -30.07
N HIS A 526 -0.55 4.70 -31.39
CA HIS A 526 0.40 5.59 -32.09
C HIS A 526 -0.32 6.84 -32.59
N LEU A 527 0.26 8.01 -32.33
CA LEU A 527 -0.26 9.31 -32.74
C LEU A 527 0.81 10.11 -33.47
N ARG A 528 0.43 10.72 -34.59
CA ARG A 528 1.27 11.62 -35.38
C ARG A 528 0.43 12.75 -35.95
N PHE A 529 0.89 13.98 -35.81
CA PHE A 529 0.20 15.14 -36.38
C PHE A 529 0.93 15.72 -37.58
N ASP A 530 0.17 16.04 -38.63
CA ASP A 530 0.63 16.76 -39.81
C ASP A 530 0.02 18.18 -39.76
N PRO A 531 0.81 19.20 -39.40
CA PRO A 531 0.30 20.56 -39.20
C PRO A 531 -0.11 21.23 -40.51
N GLU A 532 0.60 20.96 -41.62
CA GLU A 532 0.29 21.54 -42.93
C GLU A 532 -1.07 21.05 -43.44
N ARG A 533 -1.36 19.77 -43.23
CA ARG A 533 -2.64 19.17 -43.65
C ARG A 533 -3.72 19.23 -42.57
N ARG A 534 -3.38 19.66 -41.35
CA ARG A 534 -4.22 19.62 -40.14
C ARG A 534 -4.82 18.24 -39.89
N LYS A 535 -3.99 17.19 -39.99
CA LYS A 535 -4.41 15.79 -39.86
C LYS A 535 -3.73 15.09 -38.71
N LEU A 536 -4.51 14.55 -37.79
CA LEU A 536 -4.04 13.63 -36.76
C LEU A 536 -4.17 12.19 -37.26
N TYR A 537 -3.06 11.50 -37.41
CA TYR A 537 -2.98 10.08 -37.72
C TYR A 537 -3.01 9.31 -36.41
N PHE A 538 -3.84 8.26 -36.35
CA PHE A 538 -3.82 7.34 -35.22
C PHE A 538 -3.85 5.88 -35.68
N ALA A 539 -3.21 5.02 -34.90
CA ALA A 539 -3.30 3.57 -35.06
C ALA A 539 -3.28 2.89 -33.68
N TYR A 540 -4.32 2.11 -33.40
CA TYR A 540 -4.39 1.21 -32.26
C TYR A 540 -3.89 -0.18 -32.66
N ARG A 541 -3.05 -0.79 -31.84
CA ARG A 541 -2.52 -2.16 -32.01
C ARG A 541 -2.63 -2.93 -30.71
N ASN A 542 -2.83 -4.24 -30.81
CA ASN A 542 -2.54 -5.17 -29.72
C ASN A 542 -1.27 -5.96 -30.08
N ASP A 543 -0.88 -6.93 -29.24
CA ASP A 543 0.34 -7.72 -29.43
C ASP A 543 0.37 -8.51 -30.76
N THR A 544 -0.79 -8.76 -31.36
CA THR A 544 -0.94 -9.65 -32.51
C THR A 544 -1.23 -8.92 -33.83
N ALA A 545 -1.91 -7.77 -33.78
CA ALA A 545 -2.39 -7.08 -34.97
C ALA A 545 -2.81 -5.62 -34.70
N THR A 546 -3.01 -4.88 -35.79
CA THR A 546 -3.67 -3.57 -35.74
C THR A 546 -5.16 -3.75 -35.42
N CYS A 547 -5.65 -3.02 -34.42
CA CYS A 547 -7.05 -3.01 -34.01
C CYS A 547 -7.86 -2.02 -34.86
N SER A 548 -7.39 -0.77 -34.93
CA SER A 548 -8.02 0.25 -35.76
C SER A 548 -7.03 1.32 -36.15
N SER A 549 -7.32 2.08 -37.20
CA SER A 549 -6.49 3.19 -37.63
C SER A 549 -7.31 4.20 -38.41
N GLY A 550 -6.91 5.46 -38.39
CA GLY A 550 -7.57 6.49 -39.17
C GLY A 550 -6.83 7.82 -39.14
N ARG A 551 -7.42 8.80 -39.82
CA ARG A 551 -6.93 10.19 -39.85
C ARG A 551 -8.08 11.12 -39.50
N ILE A 552 -7.89 11.91 -38.43
CA ILE A 552 -8.83 12.93 -37.99
C ILE A 552 -8.45 14.25 -38.67
N LEU A 553 -9.39 14.89 -39.36
CA LEU A 553 -9.22 16.24 -39.88
C LEU A 553 -9.64 17.25 -38.82
N LEU A 554 -8.81 18.27 -38.61
CA LEU A 554 -9.10 19.40 -37.75
C LEU A 554 -9.42 20.64 -38.59
N GLY A 555 -10.54 21.27 -38.28
CA GLY A 555 -10.98 22.53 -38.90
C GLY A 555 -10.14 23.70 -38.41
N VAL A 556 -10.30 24.85 -39.07
CA VAL A 556 -9.68 26.12 -38.64
C VAL A 556 -10.49 26.70 -37.48
N GLU A 557 -9.84 27.27 -36.48
CA GLU A 557 -10.55 28.03 -35.43
C GLU A 557 -11.22 29.24 -36.11
N HIS A 558 -12.50 29.42 -35.83
CA HIS A 558 -13.21 30.64 -36.17
C HIS A 558 -13.22 31.50 -34.92
N ASP A 559 -12.64 32.70 -35.00
CA ASP A 559 -12.67 33.72 -33.95
C ASP A 559 -14.10 34.09 -33.54
#